data_AF-A0A2P2MS79-F1
#
_entry.id   AF-A0A2P2MS79-F1
#
_cell.length_a   1.000
_cell.length_b   1.000
_cell.length_c   1.000
_cell.angle_alpha   90.00
_cell.angle_beta   90.00
_cell.angle_gamma   90.00
#
_symmetry.space_group_name_H-M   'P 1'
#
loop_
_entity.id
_entity.type
_entity.pdbx_description
1 polymer ?
#
loop_
_entity_poly.entity_id
_entity_poly.type
_entity_poly.pdbx_seq_one_letter_code
_entity_poly.pdbx_strand_id
1 'polypeptide(L)'
;MQVSSAVPEGKGVSSSASVEVASMSAIASAHGLSISPRDIALLCQKVENLIVGAPCGVMDQMTSACGEANKLLAMVCQPAEVIGLVEIPSHIRFWGIDSGIRHSVGGADYGSVRIGSFMGRQMIKSTASTILSRSSCTVNGSTTDDLDYDGVELLKAEASLDYLCNLSPHR
;
A
#
# COMPACT_ATOMS: atom_id res chain seq x y z
N MET A 1 -15.19 26.63 -2.03
CA MET A 1 -15.42 25.17 -2.17
C MET A 1 -16.33 24.74 -1.04
N GLN A 2 -17.46 24.10 -1.35
CA GLN A 2 -18.35 23.48 -0.35
C GLN A 2 -18.11 21.97 -0.39
N VAL A 3 -18.00 21.34 0.77
CA VAL A 3 -17.77 19.88 0.88
C VAL A 3 -18.99 19.24 1.52
N SER A 4 -19.49 18.18 0.89
CA SER A 4 -20.53 17.31 1.43
C SER A 4 -20.13 15.86 1.14
N SER A 5 -20.24 14.99 2.12
CA SER A 5 -19.88 13.58 2.01
C SER A 5 -20.93 12.71 2.67
N ALA A 6 -21.25 11.60 2.01
CA ALA A 6 -22.05 10.53 2.58
C ALA A 6 -21.20 9.38 3.15
N VAL A 7 -19.86 9.47 3.01
CA VAL A 7 -18.94 8.47 3.56
C VAL A 7 -18.81 8.70 5.07
N PRO A 8 -19.14 7.72 5.92
CA PRO A 8 -19.05 7.87 7.37
C PRO A 8 -17.63 8.19 7.85
N GLU A 9 -17.50 9.24 8.66
CA GLU A 9 -16.22 9.70 9.17
C GLU A 9 -15.64 8.76 10.24
N GLY A 10 -14.37 8.40 10.09
CA GLY A 10 -13.64 7.62 11.11
C GLY A 10 -14.16 6.20 11.32
N LYS A 11 -14.86 5.64 10.32
CA LYS A 11 -15.45 4.29 10.35
C LYS A 11 -14.66 3.23 9.59
N GLY A 12 -13.41 3.52 9.23
CA GLY A 12 -12.56 2.56 8.49
C GLY A 12 -13.01 2.32 7.04
N VAL A 13 -13.72 3.29 6.45
CA VAL A 13 -14.21 3.26 5.06
C VAL A 13 -13.61 4.40 4.23
N SER A 14 -12.37 4.78 4.57
CA SER A 14 -11.53 5.67 3.76
C SER A 14 -12.12 7.08 3.55
N SER A 15 -12.75 7.63 4.59
CA SER A 15 -13.33 8.99 4.55
C SER A 15 -12.29 10.10 4.36
N SER A 16 -11.03 9.90 4.81
CA SER A 16 -9.94 10.84 4.54
C SER A 16 -9.58 10.85 3.06
N ALA A 17 -9.26 9.68 2.50
CA ALA A 17 -8.92 9.52 1.11
C ALA A 17 -10.01 10.01 0.15
N SER A 18 -11.29 9.81 0.47
CA SER A 18 -12.39 10.32 -0.37
C SER A 18 -12.42 11.84 -0.45
N VAL A 19 -12.19 12.53 0.67
CA VAL A 19 -12.09 13.99 0.72
C VAL A 19 -10.83 14.48 0.01
N GLU A 20 -9.69 13.82 0.21
CA GLU A 20 -8.43 14.15 -0.46
C GLU A 20 -8.55 14.04 -1.99
N VAL A 21 -9.03 12.91 -2.48
CA VAL A 21 -9.19 12.63 -3.92
C VAL A 21 -10.22 13.58 -4.54
N ALA A 22 -11.36 13.80 -3.88
CA ALA A 22 -12.37 14.75 -4.37
C ALA A 22 -11.81 16.18 -4.45
N SER A 23 -11.06 16.61 -3.43
CA SER A 23 -10.45 17.94 -3.39
C SER A 23 -9.39 18.11 -4.47
N MET A 24 -8.50 17.14 -4.61
CA MET A 24 -7.45 17.17 -5.63
C MET A 24 -8.03 17.16 -7.04
N SER A 25 -9.05 16.33 -7.28
CA SER A 25 -9.75 16.26 -8.57
C SER A 25 -10.44 17.58 -8.91
N ALA A 26 -11.09 18.22 -7.94
CA ALA A 26 -11.74 19.52 -8.12
C ALA A 26 -10.73 20.62 -8.46
N ILE A 27 -9.59 20.66 -7.76
CA ILE A 27 -8.50 21.61 -8.03
C ILE A 27 -7.90 21.37 -9.41
N ALA A 28 -7.59 20.11 -9.76
CA ALA A 28 -7.05 19.75 -11.07
C ALA A 28 -7.99 20.22 -12.19
N SER A 29 -9.29 19.95 -12.05
CA SER A 29 -10.33 20.39 -12.99
C SER A 29 -10.43 21.92 -13.09
N ALA A 30 -10.42 22.63 -11.95
CA ALA A 30 -10.49 24.09 -11.91
C ALA A 30 -9.31 24.78 -12.62
N HIS A 31 -8.15 24.11 -12.67
CA HIS A 31 -6.95 24.59 -13.35
C HIS A 31 -6.73 23.96 -14.74
N GLY A 32 -7.66 23.14 -15.24
CA GLY A 32 -7.54 22.47 -16.54
C GLY A 32 -6.40 21.45 -16.61
N LEU A 33 -5.99 20.89 -15.47
CA LEU A 33 -4.94 19.89 -15.38
C LEU A 33 -5.52 18.50 -15.65
N SER A 34 -4.96 17.81 -16.63
CA SER A 34 -5.25 16.39 -16.88
C SER A 34 -4.28 15.53 -16.08
N ILE A 35 -4.76 14.97 -14.97
CA ILE A 35 -3.98 14.07 -14.10
C ILE A 35 -4.66 12.72 -14.10
N SER A 36 -3.90 11.64 -14.28
CA SER A 36 -4.46 10.30 -14.26
C SER A 36 -5.04 9.96 -12.87
N PRO A 37 -6.09 9.12 -12.76
CA PRO A 37 -6.63 8.73 -11.46
C PRO A 37 -5.58 8.10 -10.53
N ARG A 38 -4.67 7.31 -11.09
CA ARG A 38 -3.54 6.73 -10.36
C ARG A 38 -2.62 7.80 -9.80
N ASP A 39 -2.29 8.82 -10.59
CA ASP A 39 -1.40 9.89 -10.14
C ASP A 39 -2.08 10.78 -9.10
N ILE A 40 -3.39 11.03 -9.24
CA ILE A 40 -4.19 11.68 -8.18
C ILE A 40 -4.07 10.88 -6.88
N ALA A 41 -4.26 9.56 -6.94
CA ALA A 41 -4.16 8.72 -5.75
C ALA A 41 -2.77 8.78 -5.09
N LEU A 42 -1.70 8.71 -5.88
CA LEU A 42 -0.32 8.81 -5.39
C LEU A 42 0.00 10.19 -4.80
N LEU A 43 -0.53 11.26 -5.37
CA LEU A 43 -0.37 12.61 -4.85
C LEU A 43 -1.15 12.79 -3.54
N CYS A 44 -2.39 12.30 -3.46
CA CYS A 44 -3.18 12.29 -2.22
C CYS A 44 -2.47 11.51 -1.11
N GLN A 45 -1.95 10.31 -1.42
CA GLN A 45 -1.18 9.51 -0.46
C GLN A 45 0.04 10.30 0.05
N LYS A 46 0.76 10.99 -0.83
CA LYS A 46 1.90 11.83 -0.44
C LYS A 46 1.46 12.98 0.47
N VAL A 47 0.32 13.61 0.20
CA VAL A 47 -0.25 14.66 1.05
C VAL A 47 -0.59 14.10 2.44
N GLU A 48 -1.25 12.95 2.53
CA GLU A 48 -1.60 12.33 3.83
C GLU A 48 -0.34 12.01 4.65
N ASN A 49 0.69 11.42 4.02
CA ASN A 49 1.93 11.07 4.72
C ASN A 49 2.81 12.29 5.07
N LEU A 50 2.96 13.27 4.17
CA LEU A 50 3.97 14.33 4.31
C LEU A 50 3.41 15.64 4.86
N ILE A 51 2.13 15.91 4.65
CA ILE A 51 1.48 17.16 5.07
C ILE A 51 0.60 16.92 6.30
N VAL A 52 -0.30 15.94 6.24
CA VAL A 52 -1.13 15.56 7.41
C VAL A 52 -0.26 14.85 8.46
N GLY A 53 0.78 14.13 8.03
CA GLY A 53 1.67 13.38 8.91
C GLY A 53 1.07 12.05 9.36
N ALA A 54 0.01 11.59 8.68
CA ALA A 54 -0.63 10.32 8.98
C ALA A 54 0.02 9.22 8.14
N PRO A 55 0.69 8.23 8.76
CA PRO A 55 1.28 7.13 8.00
C PRO A 55 0.16 6.30 7.37
N CYS A 56 0.14 6.17 6.05
CA CYS A 56 -0.83 5.33 5.33
C CYS A 56 -0.20 4.57 4.14
N GLY A 57 -0.91 3.52 3.70
CA GLY A 57 -0.65 2.84 2.43
C GLY A 57 -1.31 3.59 1.26
N VAL A 58 -1.33 3.01 0.06
CA VAL A 58 -1.87 3.65 -1.15
C VAL A 58 -3.29 3.19 -1.50
N MET A 59 -3.77 2.15 -0.83
CA MET A 59 -4.99 1.42 -1.21
C MET A 59 -6.25 2.29 -1.14
N ASP A 60 -6.37 3.13 -0.11
CA ASP A 60 -7.55 3.97 0.10
C ASP A 60 -7.71 5.01 -1.01
N GLN A 61 -6.63 5.73 -1.32
CA GLN A 61 -6.61 6.71 -2.40
C GLN A 61 -6.81 6.05 -3.77
N MET A 62 -6.19 4.88 -4.00
CA MET A 62 -6.33 4.15 -5.27
C MET A 62 -7.75 3.66 -5.49
N THR A 63 -8.39 3.10 -4.45
CA THR A 63 -9.79 2.66 -4.54
C THR A 63 -10.72 3.84 -4.74
N SER A 64 -10.47 4.96 -4.07
CA SER A 64 -11.29 6.16 -4.23
C SER A 64 -11.14 6.82 -5.60
N ALA A 65 -9.96 6.76 -6.24
CA ALA A 65 -9.71 7.40 -7.53
C ALA A 65 -10.00 6.49 -8.73
N CYS A 66 -9.71 5.19 -8.61
CA CYS A 66 -9.76 4.23 -9.72
C CYS A 66 -10.94 3.25 -9.66
N GLY A 67 -11.73 3.27 -8.58
CA GLY A 67 -12.86 2.37 -8.40
C GLY A 67 -13.97 2.59 -9.42
N GLU A 68 -14.60 1.49 -9.84
CA GLU A 68 -15.79 1.52 -10.69
C GLU A 68 -16.99 0.89 -9.96
N ALA A 69 -18.19 1.40 -10.26
CA ALA A 69 -19.42 0.87 -9.69
C ALA A 69 -19.59 -0.62 -10.00
N ASN A 70 -19.97 -1.41 -8.99
CA ASN A 70 -20.19 -2.87 -9.06
C ASN A 70 -18.95 -3.72 -9.37
N LYS A 71 -17.74 -3.18 -9.19
CA LYS A 71 -16.50 -3.92 -9.39
C LYS A 71 -15.56 -3.79 -8.19
N LEU A 72 -14.80 -4.84 -7.93
CA LEU A 72 -13.65 -4.80 -7.02
C LEU A 72 -12.42 -4.34 -7.79
N LEU A 73 -11.55 -3.58 -7.15
CA LEU A 73 -10.27 -3.15 -7.71
C LEU A 73 -9.17 -4.14 -7.32
N ALA A 74 -8.63 -4.87 -8.29
CA ALA A 74 -7.44 -5.69 -8.09
C ALA A 74 -6.19 -4.83 -8.32
N MET A 75 -5.30 -4.79 -7.33
CA MET A 75 -4.09 -3.97 -7.40
C MET A 75 -2.93 -4.57 -6.62
N VAL A 76 -1.72 -4.22 -7.05
CA VAL A 76 -0.50 -4.41 -6.28
C VAL A 76 -0.17 -3.08 -5.61
N CYS A 77 -0.17 -3.03 -4.27
CA CYS A 77 0.14 -1.82 -3.52
C CYS A 77 1.57 -1.32 -3.75
N GLN A 78 2.46 -2.19 -4.21
CA GLN A 78 3.81 -1.85 -4.64
C GLN A 78 4.12 -2.57 -5.96
N PRO A 79 4.20 -1.85 -7.10
CA PRO A 79 4.49 -0.43 -7.22
C PRO A 79 3.26 0.50 -7.34
N ALA A 80 2.17 0.22 -6.63
CA ALA A 80 0.87 0.89 -6.76
C ALA A 80 0.32 0.75 -8.18
N GLU A 81 0.14 -0.49 -8.62
CA GLU A 81 -0.30 -0.85 -9.96
C GLU A 81 -1.72 -1.43 -9.92
N VAL A 82 -2.61 -0.94 -10.79
CA VAL A 82 -3.93 -1.54 -10.98
C VAL A 82 -3.76 -2.73 -11.91
N ILE A 83 -4.09 -3.93 -11.42
CA ILE A 83 -4.10 -5.15 -12.22
C ILE A 83 -5.37 -5.17 -13.09
N GLY A 84 -6.50 -4.73 -12.52
CA GLY A 84 -7.76 -4.66 -13.24
C GLY A 84 -8.96 -4.55 -12.31
N LEU A 85 -10.14 -4.64 -12.92
CA LEU A 85 -11.42 -4.61 -12.23
C LEU A 85 -12.05 -6.00 -12.28
N VAL A 86 -12.61 -6.43 -11.16
CA VAL A 86 -13.26 -7.73 -11.01
C VAL A 86 -14.76 -7.49 -10.81
N GLU A 87 -15.57 -7.96 -11.75
CA GLU A 87 -17.03 -7.87 -11.67
C GLU A 87 -17.55 -8.60 -10.43
N ILE A 88 -18.47 -7.96 -9.71
CA ILE A 88 -19.15 -8.59 -8.58
C ILE A 88 -20.31 -9.43 -9.14
N PRO A 89 -20.36 -10.75 -8.88
CA PRO A 89 -21.48 -11.57 -9.31
C PRO A 89 -22.82 -11.03 -8.79
N SER A 90 -23.85 -11.02 -9.64
CA SER A 90 -25.14 -10.38 -9.34
C SER A 90 -25.91 -10.96 -8.16
N HIS A 91 -25.55 -12.17 -7.71
CA HIS A 91 -26.10 -12.84 -6.53
C HIS A 91 -25.29 -12.61 -5.25
N ILE A 92 -24.18 -11.86 -5.33
CA ILE A 92 -23.33 -11.49 -4.18
C ILE A 92 -23.62 -10.04 -3.79
N ARG A 93 -23.60 -9.77 -2.49
CA ARG A 93 -23.73 -8.44 -1.90
C ARG A 93 -22.74 -8.29 -0.75
N PHE A 94 -22.23 -7.08 -0.59
CA PHE A 94 -21.34 -6.71 0.51
C PHE A 94 -22.08 -5.76 1.46
N TRP A 95 -21.93 -5.99 2.75
CA TRP A 95 -22.51 -5.17 3.80
C TRP A 95 -21.40 -4.72 4.74
N GLY A 96 -21.20 -3.40 4.85
CA GLY A 96 -20.37 -2.81 5.89
C GLY A 96 -21.20 -2.63 7.15
N ILE A 97 -20.81 -3.27 8.25
CA ILE A 97 -21.48 -3.12 9.55
C ILE A 97 -20.55 -2.32 10.46
N ASP A 98 -20.96 -1.10 10.81
CA ASP A 98 -20.24 -0.26 11.76
C ASP A 98 -20.30 -0.89 13.16
N SER A 99 -19.13 -1.13 13.75
CA SER A 99 -19.02 -1.70 15.10
C SER A 99 -19.48 -0.74 16.20
N GLY A 100 -19.69 0.54 15.88
CA GLY A 100 -20.01 1.59 16.85
C GLY A 100 -18.79 2.10 17.62
N ILE A 101 -17.64 1.42 17.52
CA ILE A 101 -16.40 1.83 18.16
C ILE A 101 -15.76 2.94 17.33
N ARG A 102 -15.64 4.13 17.94
CA ARG A 102 -14.82 5.19 17.37
C ARG A 102 -13.37 4.81 17.62
N HIS A 103 -12.71 4.36 16.57
CA HIS A 103 -11.26 4.25 16.54
C HIS A 103 -10.67 5.67 16.68
N SER A 104 -10.38 6.08 17.91
CA SER A 104 -9.46 7.20 18.17
C SER A 104 -8.02 6.72 18.07
N VAL A 105 -7.68 5.98 17.00
CA VAL A 105 -6.28 5.62 16.74
C VAL A 105 -5.62 6.88 16.21
N GLY A 106 -5.04 7.66 17.10
CA GLY A 106 -4.06 8.68 16.77
C GLY A 106 -2.79 8.04 16.21
N GLY A 107 -2.90 7.33 15.08
CA GLY A 107 -1.82 6.74 14.27
C GLY A 107 -0.87 5.76 14.94
N ALA A 108 -0.79 5.69 16.27
CA ALA A 108 0.31 5.07 17.01
C ALA A 108 0.32 3.54 16.87
N ASP A 109 -0.84 2.89 16.94
CA ASP A 109 -0.94 1.44 16.75
C ASP A 109 -0.60 1.04 15.31
N TYR A 110 -1.12 1.79 14.32
CA TYR A 110 -0.80 1.57 12.92
C TYR A 110 0.69 1.79 12.64
N GLY A 111 1.26 2.88 13.18
CA GLY A 111 2.68 3.18 13.10
C GLY A 111 3.54 2.06 13.69
N SER A 112 3.17 1.53 14.86
CA SER A 112 3.89 0.43 15.52
C SER A 112 3.88 -0.85 14.69
N VAL A 113 2.72 -1.25 14.16
CA VAL A 113 2.60 -2.43 13.29
C VAL A 113 3.38 -2.23 11.99
N ARG A 114 3.34 -1.02 11.41
CA ARG A 114 4.08 -0.67 10.20
C ARG A 114 5.59 -0.73 10.44
N ILE A 115 6.08 -0.15 11.53
CA ILE A 115 7.49 -0.22 11.93
C ILE A 115 7.91 -1.67 12.13
N GLY A 116 7.14 -2.45 12.88
CA GLY A 116 7.41 -3.87 13.12
C GLY A 116 7.51 -4.67 11.82
N SER A 117 6.64 -4.38 10.85
CA SER A 117 6.64 -5.00 9.53
C SER A 117 7.91 -4.67 8.73
N PHE A 118 8.35 -3.41 8.73
CA PHE A 118 9.60 -3.00 8.05
C PHE A 118 10.84 -3.55 8.76
N MET A 119 10.85 -3.63 10.08
CA MET A 119 11.91 -4.28 10.85
C MET A 119 12.01 -5.77 10.49
N GLY A 120 10.89 -6.50 10.51
CA GLY A 120 10.84 -7.91 10.14
C GLY A 120 11.35 -8.14 8.72
N ARG A 121 10.94 -7.28 7.77
CA ARG A 121 11.46 -7.31 6.41
C ARG A 121 12.98 -7.12 6.36
N GLN A 122 13.53 -6.15 7.08
CA GLN A 122 14.97 -5.91 7.09
C GLN A 122 15.74 -7.12 7.64
N MET A 123 15.19 -7.80 8.65
CA MET A 123 15.77 -9.04 9.19
C MET A 123 15.75 -10.17 8.16
N ILE A 124 14.63 -10.34 7.42
CA ILE A 124 14.52 -11.31 6.33
C ILE A 124 15.54 -11.02 5.23
N LYS A 125 15.61 -9.76 4.75
CA LYS A 125 16.56 -9.32 3.72
C LYS A 125 18.02 -9.57 4.13
N SER A 126 18.37 -9.27 5.38
CA SER A 126 19.71 -9.52 5.94
C SER A 126 20.03 -11.02 6.02
N THR A 127 19.06 -11.84 6.44
CA THR A 127 19.23 -13.30 6.54
C THR A 127 19.40 -13.92 5.15
N ALA A 128 18.56 -13.52 4.19
CA ALA A 128 18.64 -13.95 2.80
C ALA A 128 20.00 -13.61 2.17
N SER A 129 20.48 -12.38 2.38
CA SER A 129 21.80 -11.94 1.89
C SER A 129 22.96 -12.74 2.51
N THR A 130 22.82 -13.14 3.78
CA THR A 130 23.81 -13.98 4.48
C THR A 130 23.82 -15.41 3.96
N ILE A 131 22.66 -15.97 3.62
CA ILE A 131 22.55 -17.31 3.00
C ILE A 131 23.18 -17.30 1.61
N LEU A 132 22.86 -16.31 0.77
CA LEU A 132 23.42 -16.16 -0.58
C LEU A 132 24.95 -16.02 -0.56
N SER A 133 25.50 -15.26 0.39
CA SER A 133 26.95 -15.11 0.51
C SER A 133 27.65 -16.39 0.98
N ARG A 134 27.01 -17.18 1.85
CA ARG A 134 27.52 -18.50 2.28
C ARG A 134 27.50 -19.52 1.15
N SER A 135 26.40 -19.63 0.40
CA SER A 135 26.28 -20.54 -0.75
C SER A 135 27.32 -20.24 -1.84
N SER A 136 27.68 -18.97 -2.03
CA SER A 136 28.73 -18.58 -2.99
C SER A 136 30.14 -19.01 -2.56
N CYS A 137 30.39 -19.21 -1.26
CA CYS A 137 31.68 -19.63 -0.72
C CYS A 137 31.87 -21.16 -0.68
N THR A 138 30.79 -21.94 -0.59
CA THR A 138 30.83 -23.42 -0.49
C THR A 138 31.09 -24.14 -1.82
N VAL A 139 31.10 -23.45 -2.95
CA VAL A 139 31.34 -24.06 -4.28
C VAL A 139 32.76 -24.66 -4.42
N ASN A 140 33.70 -24.38 -3.49
CA ASN A 140 35.05 -24.92 -3.50
C ASN A 140 35.27 -26.21 -2.67
N GLY A 141 34.24 -26.83 -2.09
CA GLY A 141 34.38 -28.09 -1.35
C GLY A 141 33.05 -28.79 -1.14
N SER A 142 32.91 -29.97 -1.75
CA SER A 142 31.72 -30.83 -1.82
C SER A 142 30.90 -30.94 -0.52
N THR A 143 29.60 -30.62 -0.57
CA THR A 143 28.47 -31.49 -0.17
C THR A 143 27.13 -30.87 -0.56
N THR A 144 26.35 -31.59 -1.38
CA THR A 144 24.88 -31.58 -1.54
C THR A 144 24.12 -30.25 -1.37
N ASP A 145 23.83 -29.63 -2.52
CA ASP A 145 22.90 -28.51 -2.73
C ASP A 145 21.45 -28.91 -2.36
N ASP A 146 20.99 -28.51 -1.17
CA ASP A 146 19.57 -28.58 -0.77
C ASP A 146 18.81 -27.26 -1.03
N LEU A 147 19.32 -26.41 -1.93
CA LEU A 147 18.60 -25.22 -2.39
C LEU A 147 18.22 -25.39 -3.85
N ASP A 148 16.95 -25.73 -4.09
CA ASP A 148 16.38 -25.76 -5.44
C ASP A 148 16.58 -24.40 -6.13
N TYR A 149 16.73 -24.42 -7.46
CA TYR A 149 17.03 -23.24 -8.28
C TYR A 149 16.04 -22.08 -8.02
N ASP A 150 14.78 -22.44 -7.79
CA ASP A 150 13.68 -21.53 -7.44
C ASP A 150 13.91 -20.80 -6.10
N GLY A 151 14.51 -21.46 -5.12
CA GLY A 151 14.86 -20.88 -3.83
C GLY A 151 15.95 -19.80 -3.93
N VAL A 152 16.90 -19.95 -4.85
CA VAL A 152 17.98 -18.97 -5.08
C VAL A 152 17.45 -17.71 -5.78
N GLU A 153 16.51 -17.85 -6.73
CA GLU A 153 15.86 -16.70 -7.38
C GLU A 153 15.00 -15.90 -6.39
N LEU A 154 14.21 -16.57 -5.54
CA LEU A 154 13.41 -15.91 -4.51
C LEU A 154 14.29 -15.10 -3.54
N LEU A 155 15.44 -15.66 -3.12
CA LEU A 155 16.39 -14.96 -2.25
C LEU A 155 16.99 -13.72 -2.92
N LYS A 156 17.29 -13.78 -4.23
CA LYS A 156 17.79 -12.64 -5.00
C LYS A 156 16.73 -11.56 -5.19
N ALA A 157 15.47 -11.95 -5.44
CA ALA A 157 14.35 -11.01 -5.52
C ALA A 157 14.17 -10.28 -4.18
N GLU A 158 14.16 -11.00 -3.06
CA GLU A 158 13.99 -10.40 -1.72
C GLU A 158 15.16 -9.46 -1.37
N ALA A 159 16.39 -9.81 -1.75
CA ALA A 159 17.58 -8.99 -1.55
C ALA A 159 17.59 -7.69 -2.38
N SER A 160 16.91 -7.66 -3.53
CA SER A 160 16.96 -6.54 -4.49
C SER A 160 15.75 -5.60 -4.44
N LEU A 161 14.68 -5.96 -3.74
CA LEU A 161 13.50 -5.11 -3.62
C LEU A 161 13.80 -3.81 -2.86
N ASP A 162 13.61 -2.67 -3.54
CA ASP A 162 13.56 -1.33 -2.95
C ASP A 162 12.13 -0.81 -3.00
N TYR A 163 11.58 -0.43 -1.84
CA TYR A 163 10.16 -0.11 -1.66
C TYR A 163 9.89 1.38 -1.94
N LEU A 164 8.72 1.70 -2.50
CA LEU A 164 8.31 3.05 -2.91
C LEU A 164 8.18 4.06 -1.75
N CYS A 165 8.26 3.60 -0.51
CA CYS A 165 8.05 4.41 0.68
C CYS A 165 9.31 4.42 1.54
N ASN A 166 10.34 5.14 1.11
CA ASN A 166 11.44 5.59 1.97
C ASN A 166 10.95 6.66 2.97
N LEU A 167 9.97 6.32 3.81
CA LEU A 167 9.68 7.16 4.97
C LEU A 167 10.77 6.88 5.99
N SER A 168 11.56 7.91 6.29
CA SER A 168 12.55 7.85 7.36
C SER A 168 11.87 7.35 8.64
N PRO A 169 12.50 6.44 9.42
CA PRO A 169 11.97 5.98 10.71
C PRO A 169 11.76 7.10 11.73
N HIS A 170 12.20 8.32 11.43
CA HIS A 170 12.16 9.47 12.31
C HIS A 170 11.19 10.54 11.82
N ARG A 171 10.00 10.55 12.40
CA ARG A 171 9.35 11.73 12.98
C ARG A 171 8.58 11.33 14.23
#